data_AF-A0A1M5R435-F1
#
_entry.id   AF-A0A1M5R435-F1
#
_cell.length_a   1.000
_cell.length_b   1.000
_cell.length_c   1.000
_cell.angle_alpha   90.00
_cell.angle_beta   90.00
_cell.angle_gamma   90.00
#
_symmetry.space_group_name_H-M   'P 1'
#
loop_
_entity.id
_entity.type
_entity.pdbx_description
1 polymer ?
#
loop_
_entity_poly.entity_id
_entity_poly.type
_entity_poly.pdbx_seq_one_letter_code
_entity_poly.pdbx_strand_id
1 'polypeptide(L)'
;MFEFKPCRKTELYKIENGKGYIIGFKSIIELNEVAAIFWDMANGKNTIAEIVDYICEVYDVNNKHTVYNDILSIMKQLSKEGILVENWDPLYKSKIILKDV
;
A
#
# COMPACT_ATOMS: atom_id res chain seq x y z
N MET A 1 -16.18 0.30 5.62
CA MET A 1 -15.10 -0.09 6.57
C MET A 1 -13.78 -0.40 5.84
N PHE A 2 -13.65 -0.14 4.53
CA PHE A 2 -12.47 -0.42 3.70
C PHE A 2 -12.00 0.82 2.89
N GLU A 3 -12.41 2.00 3.32
CA GLU A 3 -12.27 3.28 2.59
C GLU A 3 -10.88 3.92 2.73
N PHE A 4 -9.93 3.23 3.38
CA PHE A 4 -8.58 3.77 3.59
C PHE A 4 -7.84 3.82 2.26
N LYS A 5 -7.12 4.91 2.03
CA LYS A 5 -6.35 5.11 0.79
C LYS A 5 -4.86 5.02 1.10
N PRO A 6 -4.20 3.87 0.92
CA PRO A 6 -2.77 3.78 1.16
C PRO A 6 -2.01 4.63 0.14
N CYS A 7 -0.90 5.24 0.57
CA CYS A 7 -0.05 6.06 -0.29
C CYS A 7 1.43 5.77 -0.03
N ARG A 8 2.16 5.48 -1.10
CA ARG A 8 3.63 5.36 -1.09
C ARG A 8 4.29 6.66 -0.66
N LYS A 9 5.39 6.55 0.08
CA LYS A 9 6.25 7.68 0.45
C LYS A 9 7.52 7.77 -0.40
N THR A 10 7.78 6.78 -1.24
CA THR A 10 8.95 6.72 -2.13
C THR A 10 8.53 6.31 -3.53
N GLU A 11 9.12 6.95 -4.52
CA GLU A 11 8.98 6.62 -5.94
C GLU A 11 10.23 5.86 -6.47
N LEU A 12 11.14 5.50 -5.58
CA LEU A 12 12.33 4.71 -5.91
C LEU A 12 12.00 3.22 -5.86
N TYR A 13 11.42 2.72 -6.95
CA TYR A 13 11.14 1.30 -7.12
C TYR A 13 11.21 0.90 -8.60
N LYS A 14 11.28 -0.40 -8.84
CA LYS A 14 11.14 -0.99 -10.18
C LYS A 14 10.18 -2.17 -10.10
N ILE A 15 9.26 -2.26 -11.06
CA ILE A 15 8.45 -3.48 -11.29
C ILE A 15 8.95 -4.13 -12.58
N GLU A 16 9.29 -5.41 -12.52
CA GLU A 16 9.79 -6.19 -13.66
C GLU A 16 9.42 -7.66 -13.49
N ASN A 17 8.92 -8.30 -14.55
CA ASN A 17 8.55 -9.72 -14.57
C ASN A 17 7.63 -10.15 -13.40
N GLY A 18 6.65 -9.32 -13.05
CA GLY A 18 5.72 -9.59 -11.95
C GLY A 18 6.37 -9.52 -10.55
N LYS A 19 7.54 -8.89 -10.42
CA LYS A 19 8.16 -8.62 -9.11
C LYS A 19 8.39 -7.13 -8.94
N GLY A 20 8.24 -6.64 -7.71
CA GLY A 20 8.56 -5.27 -7.34
C GLY A 20 9.83 -5.22 -6.51
N TYR A 21 10.66 -4.21 -6.71
CA TYR A 21 11.85 -3.94 -5.90
C TYR A 21 11.78 -2.49 -5.43
N ILE A 22 11.64 -2.28 -4.12
CA ILE A 22 11.58 -0.94 -3.52
C ILE A 22 12.91 -0.66 -2.83
N ILE A 23 13.46 0.53 -3.08
CA ILE A 23 14.61 1.02 -2.31
C ILE A 23 14.07 1.59 -1.00
N GLY A 24 14.21 0.81 0.08
CA GLY A 24 13.92 1.24 1.44
C GLY A 24 15.10 1.99 2.07
N PHE A 25 14.91 2.47 3.30
CA PHE A 25 15.96 3.21 4.02
C PHE A 25 17.15 2.33 4.44
N LYS A 26 16.90 1.05 4.73
CA LYS A 26 17.90 0.11 5.27
C LYS A 26 18.23 -1.05 4.33
N SER A 27 17.31 -1.37 3.42
CA SER A 27 17.41 -2.54 2.55
C SER A 27 16.58 -2.34 1.29
N ILE A 28 16.82 -3.21 0.30
CA ILE A 28 15.91 -3.40 -0.82
C ILE A 28 14.80 -4.36 -0.36
N ILE A 29 13.55 -3.99 -0.62
CA ILE A 29 12.38 -4.82 -0.31
C ILE A 29 11.89 -5.43 -1.62
N GLU A 30 11.91 -6.75 -1.69
CA GLU A 30 11.33 -7.50 -2.80
C GLU A 30 9.85 -7.75 -2.55
N LEU A 31 9.03 -7.45 -3.54
CA LEU A 31 7.60 -7.68 -3.59
C LEU A 31 7.32 -8.82 -4.57
N ASN A 32 6.46 -9.74 -4.16
CA ASN A 32 5.85 -10.68 -5.08
C ASN A 32 4.83 -9.96 -5.98
N GLU A 33 4.22 -10.68 -6.91
CA GLU A 33 3.34 -10.11 -7.92
C GLU A 33 2.11 -9.40 -7.35
N VAL A 34 1.43 -10.03 -6.38
CA VAL A 34 0.27 -9.45 -5.68
C VAL A 34 0.68 -8.18 -4.93
N ALA A 35 1.80 -8.22 -4.22
CA ALA A 35 2.31 -7.08 -3.48
C ALA A 35 2.77 -5.95 -4.42
N ALA A 36 3.28 -6.27 -5.61
CA ALA A 36 3.66 -5.30 -6.62
C ALA A 36 2.43 -4.58 -7.21
N ILE A 37 1.33 -5.31 -7.45
CA ILE A 37 0.05 -4.71 -7.86
C ILE A 37 -0.49 -3.79 -6.77
N PHE A 38 -0.52 -4.27 -5.52
CA PHE A 38 -0.88 -3.43 -4.37
C PHE A 38 -0.04 -2.15 -4.32
N TRP A 39 1.28 -2.29 -4.46
CA TRP A 39 2.20 -1.16 -4.44
C TRP A 39 1.90 -0.16 -5.55
N ASP A 40 1.59 -0.62 -6.77
CA ASP A 40 1.27 0.26 -7.88
C ASP A 40 -0.03 1.07 -7.62
N MET A 41 -1.03 0.41 -7.04
CA MET A 41 -2.32 1.02 -6.72
C MET A 41 -2.29 1.88 -5.45
N ALA A 42 -1.32 1.71 -4.56
CA ALA A 42 -1.19 2.45 -3.29
C ALA A 42 -0.68 3.89 -3.50
N ASN A 43 -1.40 4.69 -4.28
CA ASN A 43 -1.03 6.04 -4.69
C ASN A 43 -1.91 7.14 -4.07
N GLY A 44 -2.66 6.80 -3.00
CA GLY A 44 -3.57 7.70 -2.32
C GLY A 44 -4.89 7.96 -3.05
N LYS A 45 -5.13 7.37 -4.24
CA LYS A 45 -6.39 7.51 -4.99
C LYS A 45 -7.33 6.34 -4.75
N ASN A 46 -6.78 5.13 -4.73
CA ASN A 46 -7.53 3.89 -4.56
C ASN A 46 -7.70 3.53 -3.08
N THR A 47 -8.88 3.02 -2.75
CA THR A 47 -9.20 2.43 -1.45
C THR A 47 -8.70 0.99 -1.37
N ILE A 48 -8.55 0.46 -0.17
CA ILE A 48 -8.23 -0.97 0.02
C ILE A 48 -9.30 -1.87 -0.61
N ALA A 49 -10.58 -1.47 -0.57
CA ALA A 49 -11.65 -2.22 -1.23
C ALA A 49 -11.40 -2.37 -2.74
N GLU A 50 -11.15 -1.25 -3.43
CA GLU A 50 -10.89 -1.23 -4.88
C GLU A 50 -9.64 -2.04 -5.24
N ILE A 51 -8.60 -1.99 -4.39
CA ILE A 51 -7.38 -2.76 -4.60
C ILE A 51 -7.65 -4.27 -4.45
N VAL A 52 -8.38 -4.68 -3.40
CA VAL A 52 -8.74 -6.09 -3.18
C VAL A 52 -9.61 -6.60 -4.32
N ASP A 53 -10.58 -5.81 -4.76
CA ASP A 53 -11.46 -6.16 -5.87
C ASP A 53 -10.66 -6.37 -7.16
N TYR A 54 -9.74 -5.44 -7.48
CA TYR A 54 -8.87 -5.57 -8.65
C TYR A 54 -7.98 -6.81 -8.58
N ILE A 55 -7.36 -7.11 -7.44
CA ILE A 55 -6.52 -8.31 -7.28
C ILE A 55 -7.36 -9.57 -7.45
N CYS A 56 -8.57 -9.62 -6.85
CA CYS A 56 -9.48 -10.74 -7.02
C CYS A 56 -9.87 -10.96 -8.49
N GLU A 57 -10.10 -9.88 -9.24
CA GLU A 57 -10.40 -9.95 -10.69
C GLU A 57 -9.21 -10.44 -11.51
N VAL A 58 -8.01 -9.94 -11.26
CA VAL A 58 -6.79 -10.31 -12.01
C VAL A 58 -6.42 -11.78 -11.81
N TYR A 59 -6.60 -12.31 -10.60
CA TYR A 59 -6.20 -13.68 -10.25
C TYR A 59 -7.36 -14.69 -10.22
N ASP A 60 -8.58 -14.28 -10.59
CA ASP A 60 -9.80 -15.10 -10.51
C ASP A 60 -10.02 -15.73 -9.12
N VAL A 61 -9.84 -14.92 -8.07
CA VAL A 61 -9.96 -15.35 -6.67
C VAL A 61 -11.25 -14.81 -6.06
N ASN A 62 -12.12 -15.71 -5.60
CA ASN A 62 -13.40 -15.33 -5.00
C ASN A 62 -13.32 -14.98 -3.50
N ASN A 63 -12.26 -15.37 -2.81
CA ASN A 63 -12.12 -15.12 -1.38
C ASN A 63 -11.46 -13.76 -1.08
N LYS A 64 -12.27 -12.69 -1.19
CA LYS A 64 -11.84 -11.30 -0.89
C LYS A 64 -11.29 -11.12 0.52
N HIS A 65 -11.77 -11.90 1.50
CA HIS A 65 -11.34 -11.74 2.89
C HIS A 65 -9.89 -12.19 3.10
N THR A 66 -9.48 -13.30 2.47
CA THR A 66 -8.09 -13.74 2.49
C THR A 66 -7.18 -12.72 1.83
N VAL A 67 -7.54 -12.25 0.62
CA VAL A 67 -6.76 -11.24 -0.11
C VAL A 67 -6.62 -9.95 0.73
N TYR A 68 -7.70 -9.51 1.36
CA TYR A 68 -7.67 -8.35 2.26
C TYR A 68 -6.67 -8.53 3.42
N ASN A 69 -6.67 -9.69 4.07
CA ASN A 69 -5.76 -9.96 5.19
C ASN A 69 -4.30 -10.00 4.74
N ASP A 70 -4.02 -10.54 3.55
CA ASP A 70 -2.68 -10.55 2.96
C ASP A 70 -2.20 -9.12 2.65
N ILE A 71 -3.09 -8.31 2.07
CA ILE A 71 -2.83 -6.90 1.77
C ILE A 71 -2.58 -6.09 3.04
N LEU A 72 -3.36 -6.29 4.10
CA LEU A 72 -3.12 -5.65 5.38
C LEU A 72 -1.76 -6.04 5.99
N SER A 73 -1.35 -7.29 5.83
CA SER A 73 -0.04 -7.77 6.31
C SER A 73 1.09 -7.04 5.58
N ILE A 74 1.02 -6.94 4.25
CA ILE A 74 1.98 -6.20 3.42
C ILE A 74 1.99 -4.72 3.81
N MET A 75 0.82 -4.10 3.93
CA MET A 75 0.66 -2.69 4.29
C MET A 75 1.34 -2.37 5.63
N LYS A 76 1.11 -3.21 6.66
CA LYS A 76 1.75 -3.05 7.97
C LYS A 76 3.27 -3.18 7.91
N GLN A 77 3.80 -4.11 7.11
CA GLN A 77 5.25 -4.27 6.94
C GLN A 77 5.87 -3.04 6.28
N LEU A 78 5.28 -2.54 5.20
CA LEU A 78 5.78 -1.35 4.48
C LEU A 78 5.63 -0.05 5.30
N SER A 79 4.54 0.04 6.08
CA SER A 79 4.30 1.13 7.05
C SER A 79 5.36 1.15 8.14
N LYS A 80 5.72 -0.03 8.68
CA LYS A 80 6.80 -0.19 9.67
C LYS A 80 8.17 0.19 9.13
N GLU A 81 8.44 -0.10 7.86
CA GLU A 81 9.66 0.35 7.16
C GLU A 81 9.64 1.86 6.83
N GLY A 82 8.52 2.54 7.10
CA GLY A 82 8.40 4.00 6.93
C GLY A 82 8.21 4.45 5.49
N ILE A 83 7.93 3.54 4.56
CA ILE A 83 7.83 3.81 3.11
C ILE A 83 6.38 3.87 2.59
N LEU A 84 5.40 3.64 3.46
CA LEU A 84 3.98 3.70 3.16
C LEU A 84 3.23 4.51 4.23
N VAL A 85 2.17 5.22 3.82
CA VAL A 85 1.11 5.74 4.69
C VAL A 85 -0.11 4.85 4.52
N GLU A 86 -0.63 4.29 5.61
CA GLU A 86 -1.76 3.35 5.55
C GLU A 86 -3.08 4.02 5.14
N ASN A 87 -3.31 5.25 5.60
CA ASN A 87 -4.47 6.05 5.24
C ASN A 87 -4.07 7.48 4.94
N TRP A 88 -3.87 7.77 3.65
CA TRP A 88 -3.48 9.07 3.17
C TRP A 88 -4.66 10.04 3.20
N ASP A 89 -4.47 11.13 3.95
CA ASP A 89 -5.31 12.32 3.89
C ASP A 89 -4.42 13.45 3.33
N PRO A 90 -4.73 14.04 2.16
CA PRO A 90 -3.91 15.09 1.56
C PRO A 90 -3.81 16.35 2.45
N LEU A 91 -4.70 16.49 3.44
CA LEU A 91 -4.67 17.55 4.45
C LEU A 91 -3.88 17.15 5.71
N TYR A 92 -3.13 16.03 5.73
CA TYR A 92 -2.39 15.58 6.91
C TYR A 92 -1.47 16.66 7.52
N LYS A 93 -0.96 17.61 6.73
CA LYS A 93 -0.11 18.71 7.20
C LYS A 93 -0.83 19.71 8.13
N SER A 94 -2.16 19.83 8.06
CA SER A 94 -2.90 20.84 8.84
C SER A 94 -3.38 20.36 10.22
N LYS A 95 -3.23 19.08 10.57
CA LYS A 95 -3.66 18.53 11.87
C LYS A 95 -2.54 18.45 12.94
N ILE A 96 -1.28 18.69 12.56
CA ILE A 96 -0.13 18.61 13.49
C ILE A 96 0.19 19.97 14.15
N ILE A 97 -0.43 21.07 13.70
CA ILE A 97 -0.38 22.36 14.41
C ILE A 97 -1.65 22.40 15.28
N LEU A 98 -1.49 22.65 16.59
CA LEU A 98 -2.50 22.68 17.67
C LEU A 98 -2.41 21.54 18.69
N LYS A 99 -1.20 21.26 19.20
CA LYS A 99 -1.02 20.84 20.60
C LYS A 99 0.28 21.45 21.14
N ASP A 100 0.27 22.77 21.26
CA ASP A 100 1.14 23.55 22.15
C ASP A 100 0.39 24.84 22.50
N VAL A 101 -0.65 24.69 23.35
CA VAL A 101 -1.24 25.78 24.15
C VAL A 101 -1.54 25.22 25.53
#